data_AF-A0A096FA90-F1
#
_entry.id   AF-A0A096FA90-F1
#
_cell.length_a   1.000
_cell.length_b   1.000
_cell.length_c   1.000
_cell.angle_alpha   90.00
_cell.angle_beta   90.00
_cell.angle_gamma   90.00
#
_symmetry.space_group_name_H-M   'P 1'
#
loop_
_entity.id
_entity.type
_entity.pdbx_description
1 polymer ?
#
loop_
_entity_poly.entity_id
_entity_poly.type
_entity_poly.pdbx_seq_one_letter_code
_entity_poly.pdbx_strand_id
1 'polypeptide(L)'
;MCASSFALECFGQNSNAVASEVNKAASESLKTYRLHGLAGLKESVAECWLQPRDFCLYLDVAAQRIAATRGRRDTALDKYFFTSASMERAQAWLSPNARGPVSNVQYLYAVEQMMDSILSSQQEKVIYSGQ
;
A
#
# COMPACT_ATOMS: atom_id res chain seq x y z
N MET A 1 -14.73 -19.18 -14.37
CA MET A 1 -15.00 -17.73 -14.45
C MET A 1 -15.59 -17.32 -13.11
N CYS A 2 -14.81 -16.70 -12.23
CA CYS A 2 -15.34 -16.23 -10.93
C CYS A 2 -15.83 -14.80 -11.09
N ALA A 3 -17.12 -14.62 -10.83
CA ALA A 3 -17.84 -13.38 -10.96
C ALA A 3 -17.44 -12.37 -9.87
N SER A 4 -17.57 -11.11 -10.26
CA SER A 4 -17.12 -9.84 -9.72
C SER A 4 -17.50 -9.45 -8.28
N SER A 5 -17.77 -10.37 -7.35
CA SER A 5 -18.28 -9.98 -6.03
C SER A 5 -17.33 -10.17 -4.86
N PHE A 6 -16.38 -11.10 -4.86
CA PHE A 6 -15.37 -11.16 -3.81
C PHE A 6 -14.07 -11.76 -4.36
N ALA A 7 -13.17 -10.92 -4.88
CA ALA A 7 -11.79 -11.34 -5.14
C ALA A 7 -11.07 -11.85 -3.86
N LEU A 8 -11.67 -11.61 -2.68
CA LEU A 8 -11.21 -12.10 -1.38
C LEU A 8 -11.41 -13.61 -1.16
N GLU A 9 -12.37 -14.26 -1.83
CA GLU A 9 -12.70 -15.67 -1.55
C GLU A 9 -11.72 -16.68 -2.16
N CYS A 10 -10.87 -16.26 -3.10
CA CYS A 10 -9.74 -17.08 -3.56
C CYS A 10 -8.51 -17.01 -2.64
N PHE A 11 -8.54 -16.17 -1.60
CA PHE A 11 -7.49 -16.06 -0.59
C PHE A 11 -7.90 -16.74 0.71
N GLY A 12 -7.82 -18.07 0.74
CA GLY A 12 -8.09 -18.92 1.91
C GLY A 12 -7.18 -18.73 3.14
N GLN A 13 -6.70 -17.51 3.42
CA GLN A 13 -6.09 -17.13 4.69
C GLN A 13 -6.55 -15.71 5.10
N ASN A 14 -7.43 -15.67 6.11
CA ASN A 14 -7.85 -14.51 6.92
C ASN A 14 -7.77 -13.13 6.23
N SER A 15 -8.79 -12.79 5.45
CA SER A 15 -9.07 -11.41 4.99
C SER A 15 -8.93 -10.37 6.11
N ASN A 16 -9.34 -10.72 7.33
CA ASN A 16 -9.22 -9.87 8.51
C ASN A 16 -7.76 -9.58 8.92
N ALA A 17 -6.85 -10.54 8.74
CA ALA A 17 -5.43 -10.37 9.04
C ALA A 17 -4.76 -9.45 8.01
N VAL A 18 -5.07 -9.62 6.72
CA VAL A 18 -4.61 -8.72 5.66
C VAL A 18 -5.13 -7.31 5.90
N ALA A 19 -6.42 -7.14 6.18
CA ALA A 19 -7.00 -5.83 6.47
C ALA A 19 -6.35 -5.15 7.68
N SER A 20 -6.01 -5.92 8.72
CA SER A 20 -5.30 -5.41 9.91
C SER A 20 -3.90 -4.90 9.56
N GLU A 21 -3.12 -5.66 8.80
CA GLU A 21 -1.77 -5.28 8.38
C GLU A 21 -1.78 -4.11 7.38
N VAL A 22 -2.76 -4.06 6.47
CA VAL A 22 -2.98 -2.91 5.57
C VAL A 22 -3.32 -1.66 6.38
N ASN A 23 -4.18 -1.75 7.39
CA ASN A 23 -4.51 -0.63 8.27
C ASN A 23 -3.31 -0.17 9.10
N LYS A 24 -2.49 -1.10 9.56
CA LYS A 24 -1.22 -0.80 10.23
C LYS A 24 -0.28 -0.05 9.30
N ALA A 25 -0.05 -0.55 8.08
CA ALA A 25 0.79 0.09 7.08
C ALA A 25 0.31 1.50 6.70
N ALA A 26 -1.01 1.70 6.57
CA ALA A 26 -1.62 3.00 6.35
C ALA A 26 -1.31 3.97 7.50
N SER A 27 -1.50 3.52 8.74
CA SER A 27 -1.29 4.31 9.96
C SER A 27 0.19 4.68 10.15
N GLU A 28 1.10 3.73 9.94
CA GLU A 28 2.54 3.94 10.02
C GLU A 28 3.03 4.91 8.94
N SER A 29 2.54 4.76 7.70
CA SER A 29 2.89 5.65 6.61
C SER A 29 2.39 7.07 6.85
N LEU A 30 1.14 7.23 7.32
CA LEU A 30 0.61 8.55 7.66
C LEU A 30 1.39 9.21 8.80
N LYS A 31 1.74 8.45 9.85
CA LYS A 31 2.58 8.96 10.94
C LYS A 31 3.95 9.39 10.43
N THR A 32 4.62 8.54 9.66
CA THR A 32 5.94 8.81 9.09
C THR A 32 5.91 10.04 8.19
N TYR A 33 4.90 10.13 7.32
CA TYR A 33 4.71 11.28 6.44
C TYR A 33 4.50 12.59 7.23
N ARG A 34 3.71 12.57 8.31
CA ARG A 34 3.50 13.74 9.17
C ARG A 34 4.79 14.22 9.84
N LEU A 35 5.66 13.30 10.23
CA LEU A 35 6.89 13.61 10.96
C LEU A 35 8.07 13.96 10.03
N HIS A 36 8.20 13.25 8.91
CA HIS A 36 9.41 13.24 8.08
C HIS A 36 9.12 13.45 6.59
N GLY A 37 7.86 13.71 6.22
CA GLY A 37 7.44 13.95 4.84
C GLY A 37 7.69 12.75 3.92
N LEU A 38 7.79 13.05 2.62
CA LEU A 38 8.04 12.05 1.58
C LEU A 38 9.44 11.39 1.70
N ALA A 39 10.41 12.09 2.29
CA ALA A 39 11.75 11.56 2.52
C ALA A 39 11.71 10.39 3.52
N GLY A 40 11.03 10.58 4.65
CA GLY A 40 10.87 9.50 5.64
C GLY A 40 10.06 8.32 5.09
N LEU A 41 9.00 8.58 4.30
CA LEU A 41 8.29 7.49 3.63
C LEU A 41 9.21 6.64 2.76
N LYS A 42 10.10 7.28 1.99
CA LYS A 42 11.02 6.57 1.08
C LYS A 42 11.99 5.73 1.88
N GLU A 43 12.55 6.29 2.94
CA GLU A 43 13.46 5.59 3.84
C GLU A 43 12.78 4.36 4.47
N SER A 44 11.60 4.52 5.05
CA SER A 44 10.86 3.41 5.66
C SER A 44 10.51 2.30 4.66
N VAL A 45 10.10 2.65 3.44
CA VAL A 45 9.82 1.66 2.38
C VAL A 45 11.11 0.95 1.95
N ALA A 46 12.19 1.70 1.71
CA ALA A 46 13.47 1.14 1.31
C ALA A 46 14.06 0.21 2.38
N GLU A 47 14.00 0.61 3.65
CA GLU A 47 14.41 -0.21 4.79
C GLU A 47 13.57 -1.48 4.92
N CYS A 48 12.25 -1.39 4.75
CA CYS A 48 11.40 -2.57 4.79
C CYS A 48 11.81 -3.59 3.72
N TRP A 49 12.07 -3.12 2.51
CA TRP A 49 12.49 -3.97 1.39
C TRP A 49 13.88 -4.59 1.55
N LEU A 50 14.70 -4.20 2.55
CA LEU A 50 15.90 -4.95 2.92
C LEU A 50 15.56 -6.34 3.49
N GLN A 51 14.36 -6.50 4.06
CA GLN A 51 13.82 -7.79 4.52
C GLN A 51 12.40 -7.98 3.98
N PRO A 52 12.29 -8.36 2.69
CA PRO A 52 11.01 -8.43 1.97
C PRO A 52 9.98 -9.32 2.65
N ARG A 53 8.76 -8.80 2.79
CA ARG A 53 7.57 -9.48 3.32
C ARG A 53 6.32 -8.76 2.83
N ASP A 54 5.15 -9.39 2.97
CA ASP A 54 3.87 -8.80 2.54
C ASP A 54 3.61 -7.43 3.17
N PHE A 55 4.03 -7.21 4.43
CA PHE A 55 3.92 -5.90 5.06
C PHE A 55 4.64 -4.78 4.29
N CYS A 56 5.78 -5.07 3.64
CA CYS A 56 6.51 -4.07 2.86
C CYS A 56 5.76 -3.66 1.60
N LEU A 57 5.02 -4.60 1.00
CA LEU A 57 4.10 -4.29 -0.10
C LEU A 57 3.00 -3.34 0.38
N TYR A 58 2.38 -3.62 1.53
CA TYR A 58 1.35 -2.72 2.08
C TYR A 58 1.91 -1.33 2.40
N LEU A 59 3.12 -1.26 2.98
CA LEU A 59 3.79 -0.01 3.30
C LEU A 59 4.11 0.80 2.04
N ASP A 60 4.58 0.14 0.97
CA ASP A 60 4.88 0.77 -0.31
C ASP A 60 3.61 1.34 -0.96
N VAL A 61 2.53 0.56 -0.99
CA VAL A 61 1.22 1.01 -1.51
C VAL A 61 0.70 2.21 -0.71
N ALA A 62 0.78 2.17 0.63
CA ALA A 62 0.37 3.28 1.47
C ALA A 62 1.16 4.57 1.17
N ALA A 63 2.49 4.45 1.09
CA ALA A 63 3.37 5.57 0.80
C ALA A 63 3.13 6.14 -0.61
N GLN A 64 2.90 5.27 -1.60
CA GLN A 64 2.55 5.66 -2.97
C GLN A 64 1.24 6.45 -3.02
N ARG A 65 0.20 6.00 -2.32
CA ARG A 65 -1.09 6.72 -2.26
C ARG A 65 -0.98 8.06 -1.56
N ILE A 66 -0.28 8.13 -0.43
CA ILE A 66 -0.02 9.40 0.28
C ILE A 66 0.73 10.37 -0.63
N ALA A 67 1.78 9.92 -1.31
CA ALA A 67 2.54 10.75 -2.25
C ALA A 67 1.69 11.23 -3.43
N ALA A 68 0.82 10.38 -3.97
CA ALA A 68 -0.07 10.72 -5.09
C ALA A 68 -1.05 11.86 -4.74
N THR A 69 -1.55 11.92 -3.50
CA THR A 69 -2.49 12.97 -3.06
C THR A 69 -1.89 14.38 -2.99
N ARG A 70 -0.55 14.52 -2.98
CA ARG A 70 0.12 15.81 -2.76
C ARG A 70 0.48 16.58 -4.03
N GLY A 71 0.17 16.02 -5.21
CA GLY A 71 0.55 16.57 -6.50
C GLY A 71 2.03 16.30 -6.80
N ARG A 72 2.32 15.68 -7.95
CA ARG A 72 3.67 15.30 -8.35
C ARG A 72 4.46 16.54 -8.75
N ARG A 73 5.70 16.68 -8.27
CA ARG A 73 6.62 17.76 -8.65
C ARG A 73 7.78 17.26 -9.54
N ASP A 74 7.66 16.06 -10.11
CA ASP A 74 8.67 15.36 -10.92
C ASP A 74 10.06 15.28 -10.28
N THR A 75 10.12 15.27 -8.95
CA THR A 75 11.37 15.09 -8.22
C THR A 75 11.80 13.62 -8.20
N ALA A 76 13.09 13.35 -7.94
CA ALA A 76 13.56 11.97 -7.74
C ALA A 76 12.82 11.25 -6.60
N LEU A 77 12.31 12.01 -5.63
CA LEU A 77 11.49 11.51 -4.54
C LEU A 77 10.09 11.10 -5.03
N ASP A 78 9.48 11.89 -5.90
CA ASP A 78 8.19 11.57 -6.52
C ASP A 78 8.30 10.31 -7.40
N LYS A 79 9.39 10.19 -8.16
CA LYS A 79 9.66 9.03 -9.04
C LYS A 79 9.71 7.70 -8.29
N TYR A 80 10.21 7.71 -7.04
CA TYR A 80 10.24 6.52 -6.19
C TYR A 80 8.83 5.97 -5.89
N PHE A 81 7.86 6.88 -5.79
CA PHE A 81 6.45 6.59 -5.53
C PHE A 81 5.59 6.58 -6.79
N PHE A 82 6.18 6.57 -7.98
CA PHE A 82 5.40 6.37 -9.19
C PHE A 82 4.72 5.01 -9.13
N THR A 83 3.46 4.96 -9.58
CA THR A 83 2.68 3.73 -9.61
C THR A 83 3.44 2.60 -10.31
N SER A 84 4.13 2.91 -11.41
CA SER A 84 4.98 1.93 -12.10
C SER A 84 6.10 1.37 -11.22
N ALA A 85 6.85 2.23 -10.52
CA ALA A 85 7.96 1.82 -9.66
C ALA A 85 7.51 1.03 -8.42
N SER A 86 6.40 1.44 -7.80
CA SER A 86 5.80 0.73 -6.67
C SER A 86 5.27 -0.65 -7.10
N MET A 87 4.58 -0.71 -8.24
CA MET A 87 4.09 -1.97 -8.82
C MET A 87 5.21 -2.93 -9.21
N GLU A 88 6.31 -2.41 -9.77
CA GLU A 88 7.49 -3.23 -10.11
C GLU A 88 8.09 -3.90 -8.87
N ARG A 89 8.27 -3.16 -7.77
CA ARG A 89 8.76 -3.74 -6.49
C ARG A 89 7.79 -4.78 -5.93
N ALA A 90 6.49 -4.49 -5.96
CA ALA A 90 5.47 -5.42 -5.49
C ALA A 90 5.42 -6.70 -6.34
N GLN A 91 5.54 -6.58 -7.66
CA GLN A 91 5.60 -7.72 -8.58
C GLN A 91 6.87 -8.55 -8.37
N ALA A 92 8.02 -7.91 -8.14
CA ALA A 92 9.27 -8.61 -7.85
C ALA A 92 9.16 -9.47 -6.57
N TRP A 93 8.43 -8.99 -5.56
CA TRP A 93 8.13 -9.77 -4.35
C TRP A 93 7.14 -10.92 -4.60
N LEU A 94 6.04 -10.65 -5.32
CA LEU A 94 4.98 -11.64 -5.51
C LEU A 94 5.32 -12.71 -6.53
N SER A 95 6.19 -12.44 -7.51
CA SER A 95 6.54 -13.41 -8.57
C SER A 95 7.09 -14.74 -8.01
N PRO A 96 8.03 -14.76 -7.05
CA PRO A 96 8.50 -16.01 -6.43
C PRO A 96 7.60 -16.53 -5.31
N ASN A 97 6.75 -15.69 -4.70
CA ASN A 97 6.05 -16.01 -3.45
C ASN A 97 4.54 -16.27 -3.59
N ALA A 98 3.95 -16.06 -4.77
CA ALA A 98 2.49 -16.07 -4.93
C ALA A 98 1.99 -16.96 -6.09
N ARG A 99 0.67 -17.14 -6.11
CA ARG A 99 -0.07 -18.29 -6.65
C ARG A 99 -0.26 -18.29 -8.18
N GLY A 100 0.55 -17.50 -8.90
CA GLY A 100 0.52 -17.30 -10.35
C GLY A 100 0.18 -15.87 -10.79
N PRO A 101 0.55 -15.44 -12.02
CA PRO A 101 0.51 -14.02 -12.42
C PRO A 101 -0.85 -13.33 -12.27
N VAL A 102 -1.94 -14.03 -12.62
CA VAL A 102 -3.32 -13.50 -12.51
C VAL A 102 -3.70 -13.26 -11.04
N SER A 103 -3.33 -14.19 -10.15
CA SER A 103 -3.63 -14.06 -8.73
C SER A 103 -2.86 -12.91 -8.07
N ASN A 104 -1.65 -12.62 -8.53
CA ASN A 104 -0.82 -11.53 -8.03
C ASN A 104 -1.43 -10.17 -8.38
N VAL A 105 -1.94 -10.01 -9.61
CA VAL A 105 -2.62 -8.78 -10.03
C VAL A 105 -3.91 -8.57 -9.23
N GLN A 106 -4.72 -9.61 -9.05
CA GLN A 106 -5.95 -9.53 -8.27
C GLN A 106 -5.69 -9.20 -6.80
N TYR A 107 -4.64 -9.79 -6.23
CA TYR A 107 -4.20 -9.50 -4.87
C TYR A 107 -3.79 -8.04 -4.68
N LEU A 108 -2.93 -7.53 -5.57
CA LEU A 108 -2.50 -6.13 -5.53
C LEU A 108 -3.68 -5.18 -5.63
N TYR A 109 -4.60 -5.45 -6.57
CA TYR A 109 -5.81 -4.63 -6.73
C TYR A 109 -6.72 -4.65 -5.49
N ALA A 110 -6.81 -5.78 -4.79
CA ALA A 110 -7.55 -5.87 -3.53
C ALA A 110 -6.88 -5.04 -2.42
N VAL A 111 -5.55 -5.13 -2.29
CA VAL A 111 -4.75 -4.33 -1.34
C VAL A 111 -4.91 -2.84 -1.60
N GLU A 112 -4.83 -2.40 -2.86
CA GLU A 112 -5.00 -1.00 -3.23
C GLU A 112 -6.38 -0.46 -2.85
N GLN A 113 -7.46 -1.20 -3.13
CA GLN A 113 -8.82 -0.79 -2.76
C GLN A 113 -9.01 -0.69 -1.24
N MET A 114 -8.47 -1.66 -0.49
CA MET A 114 -8.50 -1.59 0.98
C MET A 114 -7.73 -0.37 1.50
N MET A 115 -6.55 -0.11 0.92
CA MET A 115 -5.71 1.02 1.30
C MET A 115 -6.41 2.36 1.05
N ASP A 116 -7.02 2.54 -0.13
CA ASP A 116 -7.76 3.74 -0.49
C ASP A 116 -8.91 4.01 0.49
N SER A 117 -9.68 2.96 0.83
CA SER A 117 -10.77 3.05 1.81
C SER A 117 -10.27 3.45 3.21
N ILE A 118 -9.18 2.83 3.67
CA ILE A 118 -8.60 3.11 4.99
C ILE A 118 -8.05 4.54 5.03
N LEU A 119 -7.21 4.94 4.07
CA LEU A 119 -6.62 6.27 4.03
C LEU A 119 -7.68 7.37 3.97
N SER A 120 -8.74 7.17 3.19
CA SER A 120 -9.87 8.10 3.13
C SER A 120 -10.55 8.24 4.50
N SER A 121 -10.87 7.12 5.16
CA SER A 121 -11.49 7.15 6.50
C SER A 121 -10.61 7.78 7.57
N GLN A 122 -9.29 7.58 7.49
CA GLN A 122 -8.34 8.15 8.44
C GLN A 122 -8.14 9.66 8.20
N GLN A 123 -8.23 10.13 6.95
CA GLN A 123 -8.24 11.55 6.62
C GLN A 123 -9.52 12.24 7.12
N GLU A 124 -10.69 11.62 6.94
CA GLU A 124 -11.97 12.14 7.46
C GLU A 124 -11.95 12.29 8.98
N LYS A 125 -11.45 11.28 9.71
CA LYS A 125 -11.35 11.36 11.19
C LYS A 125 -10.51 12.52 11.68
N VAL A 126 -9.47 12.93 10.94
CA VAL A 126 -8.63 14.09 11.29
C VAL A 126 -9.39 15.40 11.10
N ILE A 127 -10.29 15.47 10.13
CA ILE A 127 -11.14 16.64 9.87
C ILE A 127 -12.22 16.77 10.96
N TYR A 128 -12.84 15.66 11.37
CA TYR A 128 -13.92 15.68 12.37
C TYR A 128 -13.47 15.78 13.83
N SER A 129 -12.23 15.41 14.15
CA SER A 129 -11.67 15.51 15.52
C SER A 129 -11.03 16.87 15.84
N GLY A 130 -11.04 17.80 14.88
CA GLY A 130 -10.54 19.17 15.04
C GLY A 130 -11.62 20.22 15.29
N GLN A 131 -12.85 19.82 15.65
CA GLN A 131 -14.00 20.70 15.89
C GLN A 131 -14.41 20.72 17.36
#